data_AF-A0A2E5CV30-F1
#
_entry.id   AF-A0A2E5CV30-F1
#
_cell.length_a   1.000
_cell.length_b   1.000
_cell.length_c   1.000
_cell.angle_alpha   90.00
_cell.angle_beta   90.00
_cell.angle_gamma   90.00
#
_symmetry.space_group_name_H-M   'P 1'
#
loop_
_entity.id
_entity.type
_entity.pdbx_description
1 polymer ?
#
loop_
_entity_poly.entity_id
_entity_poly.type
_entity_poly.pdbx_seq_one_letter_code
_entity_poly.pdbx_strand_id
1 'polypeptide(L)'
;DQSLRRLIKNIEQDIKDSEINKGIYQTGIKACNRLIANSNNLFKNHKDSLGYYLNAINMSGTIFVDNQEEYLTLRNSGFLELIEDDSLVTSIQKKYSHHSFYKSIENYIKDINDDLNDVTYSKTSFKAKGKSGVIGNYGSYIHSQNLTNYDLNIISRKKDMSIFYLEFIDSSIKSDQALIELIKMEIKKN
;
A
#
# COMPACT_ATOMS: atom_id res chain seq x y z
N ASP A 1 10.94 -24.08 -18.75
CA ASP A 1 11.95 -23.03 -18.52
C ASP A 1 11.57 -21.58 -18.81
N GLN A 2 11.30 -21.18 -20.06
CA GLN A 2 11.16 -19.75 -20.38
C GLN A 2 9.99 -19.06 -19.65
N SER A 3 8.83 -19.70 -19.55
CA SER A 3 7.65 -19.16 -18.86
C SER A 3 7.87 -19.02 -17.35
N LEU A 4 8.50 -20.02 -16.70
CA LEU A 4 8.86 -19.94 -15.28
C LEU A 4 9.87 -18.80 -15.00
N ARG A 5 10.83 -18.57 -15.91
CA ARG A 5 11.76 -17.44 -15.81
C ARG A 5 11.07 -16.08 -15.99
N ARG A 6 10.01 -16.00 -16.81
CA ARG A 6 9.17 -14.79 -16.93
C ARG A 6 8.34 -14.56 -15.68
N LEU A 7 7.77 -15.62 -15.12
CA LEU A 7 7.02 -15.57 -13.87
C LEU A 7 7.89 -15.03 -12.72
N ILE A 8 9.15 -15.48 -12.60
CA ILE A 8 10.10 -14.90 -11.63
C ILE A 8 10.23 -13.38 -11.80
N LYS A 9 10.44 -12.89 -13.04
CA LYS A 9 10.60 -11.45 -13.29
C LYS A 9 9.36 -10.64 -12.91
N ASN A 10 8.16 -11.18 -13.14
CA ASN A 10 6.91 -10.53 -12.75
C ASN A 10 6.81 -10.46 -11.22
N ILE A 11 7.08 -11.57 -10.53
CA ILE A 11 7.06 -11.61 -9.06
C ILE A 11 8.11 -10.66 -8.47
N GLU A 12 9.31 -10.57 -9.06
CA GLU A 12 10.34 -9.61 -8.65
C GLU A 12 9.88 -8.15 -8.80
N GLN A 13 9.07 -7.84 -9.82
CA GLN A 13 8.48 -6.52 -9.99
C GLN A 13 7.38 -6.26 -8.94
N ASP A 14 6.49 -7.24 -8.71
CA ASP A 14 5.44 -7.17 -7.68
C ASP A 14 6.02 -6.90 -6.28
N ILE A 15 7.14 -7.54 -5.94
CA ILE A 15 7.85 -7.33 -4.67
C ILE A 15 8.33 -5.88 -4.57
N LYS A 16 8.98 -5.34 -5.61
CA LYS A 16 9.44 -3.95 -5.61
C LYS A 16 8.30 -2.96 -5.41
N ASP A 17 7.18 -3.18 -6.10
CA ASP A 17 6.00 -2.33 -5.98
C ASP A 17 5.36 -2.45 -4.58
N SER A 18 5.35 -3.67 -4.01
CA SER A 18 4.92 -3.91 -2.63
C SER A 18 5.81 -3.20 -1.60
N GLU A 19 7.13 -3.18 -1.80
CA GLU A 19 8.07 -2.49 -0.92
C GLU A 19 7.89 -0.95 -0.96
N ILE A 20 7.62 -0.39 -2.14
CA ILE A 20 7.28 1.02 -2.29
C ILE A 20 5.97 1.32 -1.54
N ASN A 21 4.93 0.51 -1.76
CA ASN A 21 3.64 0.64 -1.08
C ASN A 21 3.80 0.58 0.44
N LYS A 22 4.58 -0.38 0.95
CA LYS A 22 4.94 -0.50 2.35
C LYS A 22 5.53 0.79 2.91
N GLY A 23 6.50 1.39 2.21
CA GLY A 23 7.12 2.66 2.61
C GLY A 23 6.13 3.83 2.70
N ILE A 24 5.16 3.88 1.78
CA ILE A 24 4.13 4.92 1.74
C ILE A 24 3.16 4.77 2.92
N TYR A 25 2.67 3.56 3.19
CA TYR A 25 1.81 3.29 4.36
C TYR A 25 2.54 3.57 5.67
N GLN A 26 3.81 3.18 5.81
CA GLN A 26 4.61 3.50 6.99
C GLN A 26 4.76 5.01 7.22
N THR A 27 4.92 5.78 6.13
CA THR A 27 4.98 7.25 6.20
C THR A 27 3.65 7.83 6.68
N GLY A 28 2.53 7.35 6.14
CA GLY A 28 1.17 7.73 6.55
C GLY A 28 0.90 7.42 8.03
N ILE A 29 1.25 6.22 8.49
CA ILE A 29 1.09 5.81 9.90
C ILE A 29 1.91 6.70 10.84
N LYS A 30 3.16 7.02 10.48
CA LYS A 30 4.00 7.95 11.26
C LYS A 30 3.36 9.34 11.33
N ALA A 31 2.80 9.83 10.23
CA ALA A 31 2.10 11.11 10.20
C ALA A 31 0.82 11.08 11.07
N CYS A 32 0.03 10.01 11.01
CA CYS A 32 -1.14 9.80 11.89
C CYS A 32 -0.73 9.89 13.36
N ASN A 33 0.30 9.14 13.76
CA ASN A 33 0.79 9.13 15.14
C ASN A 33 1.26 10.51 15.60
N ARG A 34 2.01 11.23 14.76
CA ARG A 34 2.48 12.59 15.08
C ARG A 34 1.33 13.56 15.26
N LEU A 35 0.36 13.52 14.35
CA LEU A 35 -0.80 14.41 14.35
C LEU A 35 -1.72 14.13 15.54
N ILE A 36 -2.08 12.87 15.79
CA ILE A 36 -2.95 12.47 16.92
C ILE A 36 -2.31 12.90 18.25
N ALA A 37 -1.01 12.66 18.43
CA ALA A 37 -0.33 12.97 19.68
C ALA A 37 -0.08 14.47 19.92
N ASN A 38 -0.02 15.30 18.87
CA ASN A 38 0.47 16.68 18.98
C ASN A 38 -0.43 17.74 18.30
N SER A 39 -1.67 17.40 17.91
CA SER A 39 -2.54 18.27 17.11
C SER A 39 -2.65 19.68 17.68
N ASN A 40 -2.86 19.83 18.99
CA ASN A 40 -2.96 21.12 19.67
C ASN A 40 -1.70 21.98 19.55
N ASN A 41 -0.51 21.40 19.72
CA ASN A 41 0.75 22.12 19.60
C ASN A 41 1.03 22.49 18.14
N LEU A 42 0.82 21.53 17.22
CA LEU A 42 0.99 21.76 15.78
C LEU A 42 0.07 22.88 15.29
N PHE A 43 -1.19 22.90 15.74
CA PHE A 43 -2.13 23.94 15.38
C PHE A 43 -1.73 25.33 15.88
N LYS A 44 -1.24 25.44 17.12
CA LYS A 44 -0.86 26.73 17.71
C LYS A 44 0.46 27.27 17.13
N ASN A 45 1.44 26.39 16.93
CA ASN A 45 2.83 26.79 16.72
C ASN A 45 3.42 26.36 15.37
N HIS A 46 2.85 25.36 14.69
CA HIS A 46 3.46 24.72 13.52
C HIS A 46 2.43 24.36 12.43
N LYS A 47 1.69 25.36 11.94
CA LYS A 47 0.65 25.20 10.91
C LYS A 47 1.15 24.53 9.62
N ASP A 48 2.40 24.81 9.23
CA ASP A 48 3.02 24.17 8.06
C ASP A 48 3.23 22.67 8.27
N SER A 49 3.70 22.28 9.46
CA SER A 49 3.84 20.87 9.83
C SER A 49 2.48 20.18 9.96
N LEU A 50 1.47 20.85 10.50
CA LEU A 50 0.11 20.31 10.55
C LEU A 50 -0.44 20.03 9.16
N GLY A 51 -0.28 20.98 8.23
CA GLY A 51 -0.69 20.82 6.84
C GLY A 51 0.09 19.72 6.12
N TYR A 52 1.40 19.61 6.38
CA TYR A 52 2.24 18.51 5.90
C TYR A 52 1.70 17.15 6.36
N TYR A 53 1.48 16.95 7.66
CA TYR A 53 1.03 15.65 8.17
C TYR A 53 -0.36 15.28 7.64
N LEU A 54 -1.28 16.24 7.54
CA LEU A 54 -2.61 15.97 7.00
C LEU A 54 -2.55 15.53 5.53
N ASN A 55 -1.75 16.21 4.71
CA ASN A 55 -1.50 15.79 3.32
C ASN A 55 -0.78 14.43 3.24
N ALA A 56 0.18 14.17 4.14
CA ALA A 56 0.88 12.90 4.20
C ALA A 56 -0.05 11.71 4.43
N ILE A 57 -1.02 11.89 5.34
CA ILE A 57 -2.04 10.90 5.65
C ILE A 57 -2.96 10.70 4.44
N ASN A 58 -3.43 11.79 3.84
CA ASN A 58 -4.32 11.74 2.68
C ASN A 58 -3.70 11.01 1.47
N MET A 59 -2.41 11.24 1.23
CA MET A 59 -1.68 10.62 0.11
C MET A 59 -1.23 9.18 0.40
N SER A 60 -1.41 8.67 1.61
CA SER A 60 -0.97 7.33 2.01
C SER A 60 -1.99 6.21 1.70
N GLY A 61 -2.55 6.20 0.50
CA GLY A 61 -3.45 5.13 0.04
C GLY A 61 -3.05 4.64 -1.34
N THR A 62 -2.05 3.77 -1.39
CA THR A 62 -1.63 3.17 -2.65
C THR A 62 -2.49 1.97 -3.00
N ILE A 63 -2.54 1.69 -4.31
CA ILE A 63 -3.19 0.52 -4.89
C ILE A 63 -2.13 -0.45 -5.39
N PHE A 64 -2.39 -1.73 -5.26
CA PHE A 64 -1.62 -2.81 -5.85
C PHE A 64 -2.12 -3.07 -7.26
N VAL A 65 -1.21 -3.16 -8.23
CA VAL A 65 -1.54 -3.50 -9.62
C VAL A 65 -0.78 -4.78 -9.95
N ASP A 66 -1.47 -5.91 -9.89
CA ASP A 66 -0.90 -7.23 -10.20
C ASP A 66 -0.95 -7.50 -11.71
N ASN A 67 0.12 -8.09 -12.26
CA ASN A 67 0.14 -8.60 -13.64
C ASN A 67 -0.29 -10.08 -13.68
N GLN A 68 -1.58 -10.30 -13.92
CA GLN A 68 -2.17 -11.65 -13.99
C GLN A 68 -1.97 -12.36 -15.34
N GLU A 69 -1.51 -11.68 -16.40
CA GLU A 69 -1.50 -12.24 -17.76
C GLU A 69 -0.63 -13.50 -17.88
N GLU A 70 0.54 -13.50 -17.24
CA GLU A 70 1.45 -14.65 -17.31
C GLU A 70 0.89 -15.86 -16.56
N TYR A 71 0.21 -15.66 -15.43
CA TYR A 71 -0.47 -16.74 -14.71
C TYR A 71 -1.63 -17.32 -15.52
N LEU A 72 -2.45 -16.46 -16.12
CA LEU A 72 -3.55 -16.91 -16.98
C LEU A 72 -3.01 -17.70 -18.17
N THR A 73 -1.87 -17.28 -18.73
CA THR A 73 -1.18 -18.01 -19.82
C THR A 73 -0.69 -19.37 -19.35
N LEU A 74 -0.01 -19.46 -18.20
CA LEU A 74 0.45 -20.72 -17.60
C LEU A 74 -0.71 -21.68 -17.28
N ARG A 75 -1.81 -21.16 -16.76
CA ARG A 75 -3.01 -21.95 -16.46
C ARG A 75 -3.68 -22.46 -17.74
N ASN A 76 -3.89 -21.59 -18.72
CA ASN A 76 -4.62 -21.94 -19.95
C ASN A 76 -3.82 -22.85 -20.89
N SER A 77 -2.49 -22.86 -20.78
CA SER A 77 -1.62 -23.75 -21.56
C SER A 77 -1.49 -25.15 -20.97
N GLY A 78 -2.10 -25.45 -19.82
CA GLY A 78 -1.91 -26.71 -19.09
C GLY A 78 -0.51 -26.85 -18.47
N PHE A 79 0.33 -25.82 -18.53
CA PHE A 79 1.71 -25.89 -18.06
C PHE A 79 1.81 -26.17 -16.55
N LEU A 80 0.80 -25.74 -15.78
CA LEU A 80 0.74 -26.05 -14.35
C LEU A 80 0.63 -27.55 -14.06
N GLU A 81 0.06 -28.34 -14.97
CA GLU A 81 -0.06 -29.81 -14.83
C GLU A 81 1.27 -30.53 -15.11
N LEU A 82 2.23 -29.82 -15.71
CA LEU A 82 3.56 -30.34 -16.03
C LEU A 82 4.60 -30.03 -14.94
N ILE A 83 4.21 -29.27 -13.92
CA ILE A 83 5.07 -28.97 -12.76
C ILE A 83 5.04 -30.17 -11.82
N GLU A 84 6.21 -30.72 -11.49
CA GLU A 84 6.30 -31.91 -10.64
C GLU A 84 6.07 -31.59 -9.16
N ASP A 85 6.36 -30.36 -8.76
CA ASP A 85 6.24 -29.90 -7.38
C ASP A 85 4.82 -29.36 -7.06
N ASP A 86 4.00 -30.19 -6.43
CA ASP A 86 2.65 -29.81 -5.97
C ASP A 86 2.63 -28.59 -5.05
N SER A 87 3.71 -28.37 -4.29
CA SER A 87 3.84 -27.21 -3.40
C SER A 87 4.04 -25.92 -4.20
N LEU A 88 4.74 -25.99 -5.34
CA LEU A 88 4.87 -24.89 -6.29
C LEU A 88 3.51 -24.57 -6.93
N VAL A 89 2.78 -25.58 -7.43
CA VAL A 89 1.45 -25.39 -8.03
C VAL A 89 0.49 -24.71 -7.03
N THR A 90 0.46 -25.21 -5.79
CA THR A 90 -0.35 -24.65 -4.71
C THR A 90 0.04 -23.19 -4.39
N SER A 91 1.34 -22.89 -4.36
CA SER A 91 1.85 -21.54 -4.05
C SER A 91 1.51 -20.53 -5.15
N ILE A 92 1.62 -20.94 -6.43
CA ILE A 92 1.17 -20.13 -7.57
C ILE A 92 -0.33 -19.83 -7.45
N GLN A 93 -1.16 -20.85 -7.21
CA GLN A 93 -2.62 -20.66 -7.07
C GLN A 93 -2.98 -19.74 -5.90
N LYS A 94 -2.32 -19.90 -4.75
CA LYS A 94 -2.54 -19.06 -3.56
C LYS A 94 -2.24 -17.60 -3.82
N LYS A 95 -1.13 -17.26 -4.49
CA LYS A 95 -0.79 -15.86 -4.83
C LYS A 95 -1.96 -15.16 -5.52
N TYR A 96 -2.49 -15.76 -6.58
CA TYR A 96 -3.56 -15.13 -7.38
C TYR A 96 -4.95 -15.21 -6.73
N SER A 97 -5.19 -16.20 -5.86
CA SER A 97 -6.47 -16.31 -5.14
C SER A 97 -6.75 -15.18 -4.16
N HIS A 98 -5.71 -14.58 -3.57
CA HIS A 98 -5.87 -13.50 -2.59
C HIS A 98 -6.15 -12.14 -3.22
N HIS A 99 -6.01 -11.99 -4.54
CA HIS A 99 -6.13 -10.70 -5.23
C HIS A 99 -7.47 -10.00 -5.00
N SER A 100 -8.59 -10.73 -5.03
CA SER A 100 -9.92 -10.16 -4.78
C SER A 100 -10.04 -9.61 -3.35
N PHE A 101 -9.42 -10.28 -2.39
CA PHE A 101 -9.41 -9.86 -0.99
C PHE A 101 -8.57 -8.58 -0.79
N TYR A 102 -7.40 -8.48 -1.41
CA TYR A 102 -6.62 -7.24 -1.43
C TYR A 102 -7.44 -6.06 -1.97
N LYS A 103 -8.16 -6.27 -3.08
CA LYS A 103 -9.04 -5.24 -3.66
C LYS A 103 -10.16 -4.81 -2.73
N SER A 104 -10.73 -5.72 -1.93
CA SER A 104 -11.72 -5.36 -0.91
C SER A 104 -11.12 -4.45 0.17
N ILE A 105 -9.91 -4.73 0.63
CA ILE A 105 -9.22 -3.87 1.62
C ILE A 105 -8.91 -2.50 1.01
N GLU A 106 -8.41 -2.46 -0.23
CA GLU A 106 -8.12 -1.21 -0.94
C GLU A 106 -9.35 -0.33 -1.11
N ASN A 107 -10.50 -0.92 -1.44
CA ASN A 107 -11.76 -0.19 -1.54
C ASN A 107 -12.15 0.42 -0.19
N TYR A 108 -12.01 -0.32 0.90
CA TYR A 108 -12.29 0.21 2.23
C TYR A 108 -11.32 1.34 2.64
N ILE A 109 -10.05 1.24 2.25
CA ILE A 109 -9.07 2.31 2.45
C ILE A 109 -9.43 3.54 1.60
N LYS A 110 -9.92 3.33 0.38
CA LYS A 110 -10.40 4.40 -0.50
C LYS A 110 -11.58 5.14 0.14
N ASP A 111 -12.56 4.44 0.69
CA ASP A 111 -13.70 5.07 1.37
C ASP A 111 -13.23 5.97 2.52
N ILE A 112 -12.26 5.51 3.32
CA ILE A 112 -11.67 6.33 4.39
C ILE A 112 -10.88 7.53 3.83
N ASN A 113 -10.22 7.37 2.69
CA ASN A 113 -9.52 8.46 2.03
C ASN A 113 -10.49 9.51 1.49
N ASP A 114 -11.66 9.11 1.02
CA ASP A 114 -12.69 10.04 0.57
C ASP A 114 -13.18 10.92 1.74
N ASP A 115 -13.36 10.34 2.94
CA ASP A 115 -13.63 11.12 4.16
C ASP A 115 -12.46 12.07 4.52
N LEU A 116 -11.21 11.61 4.34
CA LEU A 116 -10.00 12.41 4.61
C LEU A 116 -9.80 13.56 3.62
N ASN A 117 -10.25 13.40 2.38
CA ASN A 117 -10.16 14.44 1.35
C ASN A 117 -10.90 15.69 1.82
N ASP A 118 -12.12 15.54 2.33
CA ASP A 118 -12.92 16.66 2.85
C ASP A 118 -12.22 17.37 4.00
N VAL A 119 -11.65 16.61 4.94
CA VAL A 119 -10.87 17.16 6.07
C VAL A 119 -9.63 17.90 5.56
N THR A 120 -8.91 17.32 4.61
CA THR A 120 -7.63 17.85 4.11
C THR A 120 -7.83 19.10 3.26
N TYR A 121 -8.75 19.06 2.29
CA TYR A 121 -8.96 20.14 1.34
C TYR A 121 -9.66 21.35 1.97
N SER A 122 -10.54 21.14 2.96
CA SER A 122 -11.16 22.26 3.67
C SER A 122 -10.19 22.98 4.63
N LYS A 123 -9.09 22.34 5.03
CA LYS A 123 -8.22 22.83 6.11
C LYS A 123 -6.80 23.17 5.69
N THR A 124 -6.39 22.86 4.46
CA THR A 124 -5.04 23.15 3.96
C THR A 124 -5.06 24.09 2.76
N SER A 125 -3.99 24.87 2.60
CA SER A 125 -3.86 25.78 1.46
C SER A 125 -3.48 25.02 0.18
N PHE A 126 -4.04 25.43 -0.95
CA PHE A 126 -3.55 24.99 -2.26
C PHE A 126 -2.15 25.56 -2.60
N LYS A 127 -1.74 26.66 -1.94
CA LYS A 127 -0.42 27.25 -2.14
C LYS A 127 0.61 26.35 -1.46
N ALA A 128 1.48 25.75 -2.28
CA ALA A 128 2.55 24.91 -1.79
C ALA A 128 3.47 25.69 -0.85
N LYS A 129 3.72 25.12 0.33
CA LYS A 129 4.74 25.56 1.29
C LYS A 129 5.98 24.70 1.30
N GLY A 130 5.86 23.47 0.81
CA GLY A 130 7.01 22.59 0.62
C GLY A 130 6.66 21.41 -0.27
N LYS A 131 7.66 20.55 -0.46
CA LYS A 131 7.57 19.31 -1.22
C LYS A 131 8.19 18.17 -0.44
N SER A 132 7.57 17.00 -0.50
CA SER A 132 8.07 15.73 0.02
C SER A 132 8.10 14.70 -1.12
N GLY A 133 9.06 13.78 -1.09
CA GLY A 133 9.20 12.76 -2.13
C GLY A 133 7.94 11.91 -2.32
N VAL A 134 7.36 11.44 -1.22
CA VAL A 134 6.18 10.55 -1.24
C VAL A 134 4.86 11.30 -1.46
N ILE A 135 4.78 12.55 -1.00
CA ILE A 135 3.49 13.27 -0.84
C ILE A 135 3.33 14.34 -1.94
N GLY A 136 4.42 14.68 -2.64
CA GLY A 136 4.44 15.81 -3.55
C GLY A 136 4.36 17.15 -2.80
N ASN A 137 3.66 18.11 -3.38
CA ASN A 137 3.51 19.44 -2.80
C ASN A 137 2.49 19.42 -1.65
N TYR A 138 2.77 20.15 -0.58
CA TYR A 138 1.83 20.33 0.53
C TYR A 138 1.71 21.82 0.90
N GLY A 139 0.53 22.22 1.36
CA GLY A 139 0.28 23.56 1.87
C GLY A 139 0.16 23.63 3.39
N SER A 140 0.19 24.84 3.92
CA SER A 140 -0.05 25.11 5.35
C SER A 140 -1.47 24.77 5.77
N TYR A 141 -1.67 24.46 7.04
CA TYR A 141 -3.00 24.44 7.64
C TYR A 141 -3.55 25.86 7.78
N ILE A 142 -4.74 26.12 7.23
CA ILE A 142 -5.34 27.47 7.14
C ILE A 142 -6.63 27.63 7.93
N HIS A 143 -7.20 26.54 8.44
CA HIS A 143 -8.46 26.61 9.18
C HIS A 143 -8.28 27.35 10.52
N SER A 144 -9.29 28.13 10.90
CA SER A 144 -9.31 28.97 12.11
C SER A 144 -9.41 28.17 13.39
N GLN A 145 -9.92 26.94 13.31
CA GLN A 145 -10.04 25.98 14.41
C GLN A 145 -9.13 24.77 14.21
N ASN A 146 -8.70 24.16 15.32
CA ASN A 146 -7.93 22.92 15.29
C ASN A 146 -8.78 21.76 14.74
N LEU A 147 -8.11 20.65 14.45
CA LEU A 147 -8.75 19.38 14.17
C LEU A 147 -9.70 19.02 15.31
N THR A 148 -10.93 18.73 14.92
CA THR A 148 -12.02 18.31 15.77
C THR A 148 -11.86 16.83 16.15
N ASN A 149 -12.65 16.38 17.12
CA ASN A 149 -12.69 14.96 17.46
C ASN A 149 -13.12 14.08 16.27
N TYR A 150 -13.99 14.61 15.40
CA TYR A 150 -14.41 13.92 14.18
C TYR A 150 -13.22 13.70 13.23
N ASP A 151 -12.42 14.74 12.98
CA ASP A 151 -11.22 14.64 12.14
C ASP A 151 -10.22 13.62 12.71
N LEU A 152 -10.00 13.66 14.03
CA LEU A 152 -9.07 12.76 14.71
C LEU A 152 -9.55 11.30 14.67
N ASN A 153 -10.86 11.07 14.73
CA ASN A 153 -11.43 9.72 14.58
C ASN A 153 -11.22 9.16 13.17
N ILE A 154 -11.43 9.96 12.12
CA ILE A 154 -11.13 9.54 10.74
C ILE A 154 -9.64 9.20 10.61
N ILE A 155 -8.76 10.07 11.11
CA ILE A 155 -7.31 9.84 11.07
C ILE A 155 -6.91 8.58 11.84
N SER A 156 -7.52 8.32 13.00
CA SER A 156 -7.29 7.09 13.75
C SER A 156 -7.74 5.86 12.96
N ARG A 157 -8.92 5.90 12.35
CA ARG A 157 -9.43 4.79 11.52
C ARG A 157 -8.53 4.54 10.31
N LYS A 158 -8.05 5.59 9.65
CA LYS A 158 -7.06 5.47 8.57
C LYS A 158 -5.79 4.77 9.05
N LYS A 159 -5.24 5.19 10.20
CA LYS A 159 -4.04 4.59 10.78
C LYS A 159 -4.24 3.09 11.03
N ASP A 160 -5.34 2.71 11.67
CA ASP A 160 -5.60 1.31 12.04
C ASP A 160 -5.75 0.44 10.80
N MET A 161 -6.45 0.93 9.76
CA MET A 161 -6.54 0.22 8.48
C MET A 161 -5.22 0.16 7.72
N SER A 162 -4.41 1.21 7.78
CA SER A 162 -3.07 1.19 7.20
C SER A 162 -2.16 0.19 7.90
N ILE A 163 -2.24 0.04 9.23
CA ILE A 163 -1.51 -0.98 9.98
C ILE A 163 -1.96 -2.38 9.56
N PHE A 164 -3.27 -2.62 9.56
CA PHE A 164 -3.84 -3.89 9.13
C PHE A 164 -3.38 -4.25 7.71
N TYR A 165 -3.46 -3.32 6.76
CA TYR A 165 -3.04 -3.58 5.38
C TYR A 165 -1.52 -3.83 5.24
N LEU A 166 -0.71 -3.17 6.06
CA LEU A 166 0.74 -3.35 6.07
C LEU A 166 1.14 -4.81 6.37
N GLU A 167 0.38 -5.49 7.24
CA GLU A 167 0.61 -6.91 7.55
C GLU A 167 0.40 -7.80 6.33
N PHE A 168 -0.59 -7.50 5.48
CA PHE A 168 -0.82 -8.23 4.24
C PHE A 168 0.28 -7.96 3.21
N ILE A 169 0.71 -6.71 3.06
CA ILE A 169 1.84 -6.37 2.19
C ILE A 169 3.09 -7.16 2.61
N ASP A 170 3.39 -7.20 3.91
CA ASP A 170 4.52 -7.95 4.44
C ASP A 170 4.40 -9.47 4.22
N SER A 171 3.19 -10.01 4.37
CA SER A 171 2.92 -11.42 4.08
C SER A 171 3.07 -11.73 2.59
N SER A 172 2.63 -10.82 1.70
CA SER A 172 2.74 -10.97 0.25
C SER A 172 4.21 -11.02 -0.17
N ILE A 173 5.03 -10.05 0.28
CA ILE A 173 6.46 -9.99 -0.05
C ILE A 173 7.16 -11.30 0.36
N LYS A 174 6.90 -11.81 1.57
CA LYS A 174 7.50 -13.06 2.04
C LYS A 174 7.07 -14.26 1.20
N SER A 175 5.78 -14.33 0.86
CA SER A 175 5.22 -15.42 0.06
C SER A 175 5.77 -15.41 -1.36
N ASP A 176 5.88 -14.23 -1.96
CA ASP A 176 6.44 -14.02 -3.29
C ASP A 176 7.93 -14.37 -3.37
N GLN A 177 8.71 -13.99 -2.34
CA GLN A 177 10.11 -14.40 -2.21
C GLN A 177 10.27 -15.92 -2.12
N ALA A 178 9.43 -16.58 -1.31
CA ALA A 178 9.44 -18.04 -1.20
C ALA A 178 9.04 -18.72 -2.53
N LEU A 179 8.05 -18.17 -3.22
CA LEU A 179 7.60 -18.66 -4.52
C LEU A 179 8.72 -18.59 -5.58
N ILE A 180 9.50 -17.50 -5.62
CA ILE A 180 10.66 -17.39 -6.51
C ILE A 180 11.65 -18.54 -6.27
N GLU A 181 11.93 -18.89 -5.01
CA GLU A 181 12.86 -19.98 -4.69
C GLU A 181 12.31 -21.35 -5.12
N LEU A 182 11.01 -21.59 -4.95
CA LEU A 182 10.36 -22.81 -5.47
C LEU A 182 10.45 -22.91 -6.99
N ILE A 183 10.18 -21.81 -7.71
CA ILE A 183 10.30 -21.79 -9.18
C ILE A 183 11.75 -22.04 -9.60
N LYS A 184 12.74 -21.47 -8.91
CA LYS A 184 14.16 -21.72 -9.19
C LYS A 184 14.56 -23.18 -8.96
N MET A 185 14.00 -23.84 -7.96
CA MET A 185 14.24 -25.27 -7.72
C MET A 185 13.65 -26.11 -8.85
N GLU A 186 12.43 -25.81 -9.29
CA GLU A 186 11.77 -26.52 -10.39
C GLU A 186 12.53 -26.40 -11.72
N ILE A 187 13.04 -25.20 -12.02
CA ILE A 187 13.89 -24.97 -13.21
C ILE A 187 15.21 -25.76 -13.15
N LYS A 188 15.71 -26.13 -11.95
CA LYS A 188 16.95 -26.92 -11.82
C LYS A 188 16.73 -28.44 -11.95
N LYS A 189 15.50 -28.91 -11.70
CA LYS A 189 15.12 -30.32 -11.84
C LYS A 189 14.91 -30.70 -13.30
N ASN A 190 14.41 -29.74 -14.09
CA ASN A 190 14.19 -29.82 -15.53
C ASN A 190 15.41 -29.35 -16.33
#